data_AF-A0A920MRJ1-F1
#
_entry.id   AF-A0A920MRJ1-F1
#
_cell.length_a   1.000
_cell.length_b   1.000
_cell.length_c   1.000
_cell.angle_alpha   90.00
_cell.angle_beta   90.00
_cell.angle_gamma   90.00
#
_symmetry.space_group_name_H-M   'P 1'
#
loop_
_entity.id
_entity.type
_entity.pdbx_description
1 polymer ?
#
loop_
_entity_poly.entity_id
_entity_poly.type
_entity_poly.pdbx_seq_one_letter_code
_entity_poly.pdbx_strand_id
1 'polypeptide(L)'
;MEMRWQDHITYRNPVPFVPFDFGTYYDHEASLYNGGFPESIIIDSLSLDSMRVDGPNVFGVQLHNVSISSSDLSGNFYLTFGISDDSQFYSEPPSWFQAPVIYEQSHLPLIMIDTYGADIPDEPRIPAYMGIISNESGTNNVKDNFNDYDGHITIERRGNSSQWNDKTPYRFETVDENGENNNVELLGMPEENDWVLYAPWQDKTMIRNV
;
A
#
# COMPACT_ATOMS: atom_id res chain seq x y z
N MET A 1 4.18 11.86 -3.18
CA MET A 1 4.08 11.38 -4.57
C MET A 1 2.61 11.12 -4.86
N GLU A 2 2.05 11.78 -5.87
CA GLU A 2 0.64 11.63 -6.33
C GLU A 2 0.50 12.00 -7.84
N MET A 3 0.43 11.02 -8.76
CA MET A 3 0.35 11.23 -10.24
C MET A 3 -0.52 10.21 -11.07
N ARG A 4 -1.80 9.93 -10.76
CA ARG A 4 -2.51 8.67 -11.21
C ARG A 4 -3.01 8.82 -12.61
N TRP A 5 -2.94 7.71 -13.34
CA TRP A 5 -3.86 7.34 -14.41
C TRP A 5 -3.86 5.81 -14.49
N GLN A 6 -5.03 5.16 -14.53
CA GLN A 6 -5.10 3.88 -15.25
C GLN A 6 -5.18 4.25 -16.75
N ASP A 7 -4.46 3.58 -17.65
CA ASP A 7 -4.14 2.16 -17.62
C ASP A 7 -2.64 1.79 -17.67
N HIS A 8 -2.32 0.69 -17.00
CA HIS A 8 -1.04 -0.03 -17.05
C HIS A 8 0.21 0.64 -16.45
N ILE A 9 0.15 1.05 -15.16
CA ILE A 9 1.37 1.05 -14.32
C ILE A 9 1.55 -0.35 -13.73
N THR A 10 2.49 -1.13 -14.27
CA THR A 10 3.01 -2.30 -13.58
C THR A 10 4.02 -1.83 -12.53
N TYR A 11 3.61 -1.82 -11.26
CA TYR A 11 4.52 -1.64 -10.13
C TYR A 11 5.35 -2.92 -9.90
N ARG A 12 6.39 -3.13 -10.71
CA ARG A 12 7.56 -4.01 -10.45
C ARG A 12 8.57 -3.85 -11.60
N ASN A 13 9.82 -4.22 -11.30
CA ASN A 13 10.97 -4.59 -12.16
C ASN A 13 10.66 -4.83 -13.66
N PRO A 14 11.56 -4.43 -14.59
CA PRO A 14 11.25 -3.67 -15.80
C PRO A 14 10.21 -4.32 -16.72
N VAL A 15 9.09 -3.63 -16.90
CA VAL A 15 8.28 -3.70 -18.13
C VAL A 15 9.15 -3.22 -19.31
N PRO A 16 9.04 -3.80 -20.52
CA PRO A 16 9.75 -3.29 -21.68
C PRO A 16 9.48 -1.79 -21.91
N PHE A 17 10.56 -1.07 -22.24
CA PHE A 17 10.55 0.33 -22.68
C PHE A 17 9.42 0.61 -23.67
N VAL A 18 8.55 1.56 -23.35
CA VAL A 18 7.44 1.97 -24.22
C VAL A 18 7.99 2.84 -25.36
N PRO A 19 7.96 2.38 -26.62
CA PRO A 19 8.49 3.14 -27.75
C PRO A 19 7.79 4.49 -27.92
N PHE A 20 8.52 5.52 -28.37
CA PHE A 20 7.96 6.87 -28.54
C PHE A 20 6.78 6.94 -29.53
N ASP A 21 6.68 5.96 -30.43
CA ASP A 21 5.64 5.80 -31.46
C ASP A 21 4.48 4.87 -31.02
N PHE A 22 4.46 4.42 -29.76
CA PHE A 22 3.35 3.68 -29.18
C PHE A 22 2.15 4.60 -28.90
N GLY A 23 0.93 4.10 -29.11
CA GLY A 23 -0.31 4.82 -28.77
C GLY A 23 -0.92 4.34 -27.45
N THR A 24 -1.68 5.17 -26.75
CA THR A 24 -2.42 4.72 -25.55
C THR A 24 -3.63 3.88 -25.95
N TYR A 25 -4.05 2.98 -25.06
CA TYR A 25 -5.28 2.19 -25.26
C TYR A 25 -6.56 2.97 -24.95
N TYR A 26 -6.43 4.09 -24.25
CA TYR A 26 -7.53 4.91 -23.75
C TYR A 26 -7.19 6.39 -23.90
N ASP A 27 -8.22 7.18 -24.17
CA ASP A 27 -8.17 8.63 -24.15
C ASP A 27 -8.35 9.14 -22.71
N HIS A 28 -7.65 10.20 -22.35
CA HIS A 28 -7.90 10.94 -21.11
C HIS A 28 -7.59 12.42 -21.34
N GLU A 29 -8.51 13.27 -20.90
CA GLU A 29 -8.43 14.73 -21.05
C GLU A 29 -8.20 15.44 -19.70
N ALA A 30 -7.32 16.45 -19.71
CA ALA A 30 -6.89 17.16 -18.52
C ALA A 30 -7.98 18.09 -17.96
N SER A 31 -8.63 17.71 -16.86
CA SER A 31 -9.79 18.45 -16.32
C SER A 31 -9.49 19.80 -15.66
N LEU A 32 -8.21 20.15 -15.43
CA LEU A 32 -7.79 21.33 -14.68
C LEU A 32 -8.25 22.66 -15.31
N TYR A 33 -8.26 22.76 -16.65
CA TYR A 33 -8.65 24.01 -17.34
C TYR A 33 -10.13 24.35 -17.15
N ASN A 34 -10.95 23.37 -16.77
CA ASN A 34 -12.39 23.52 -16.52
C ASN A 34 -12.73 23.52 -15.01
N GLY A 35 -11.74 23.77 -14.15
CA GLY A 35 -11.92 23.79 -12.69
C GLY A 35 -12.04 22.40 -12.03
N GLY A 36 -11.76 21.33 -12.77
CA GLY A 36 -11.59 19.99 -12.19
C GLY A 36 -10.24 19.81 -11.50
N PHE A 37 -10.06 18.65 -10.86
CA PHE A 37 -8.82 18.27 -10.21
C PHE A 37 -7.93 17.40 -11.13
N PRO A 38 -6.60 17.41 -10.97
CA PRO A 38 -5.72 16.43 -11.59
C PRO A 38 -5.80 15.08 -10.84
N GLU A 39 -5.50 13.97 -11.50
CA GLU A 39 -5.57 12.62 -10.91
C GLU A 39 -4.23 12.18 -10.26
N SER A 40 -4.30 11.34 -9.20
CA SER A 40 -3.22 11.14 -8.20
C SER A 40 -2.84 9.67 -7.76
N ILE A 41 -1.59 9.25 -8.04
CA ILE A 41 -0.87 7.94 -7.83
C ILE A 41 0.06 8.05 -6.63
N ILE A 42 -0.31 7.42 -5.53
CA ILE A 42 0.60 7.31 -4.41
C ILE A 42 1.67 6.29 -4.79
N ILE A 43 2.89 6.77 -5.03
CA ILE A 43 4.09 5.95 -4.92
C ILE A 43 4.50 6.05 -3.46
N ASP A 44 4.46 4.92 -2.76
CA ASP A 44 4.83 4.81 -1.35
C ASP A 44 6.36 4.90 -1.16
N SER A 45 6.79 5.05 0.10
CA SER A 45 8.20 5.21 0.43
C SER A 45 9.04 3.97 0.11
N LEU A 46 8.49 2.75 0.25
CA LEU A 46 9.23 1.51 -0.04
C LEU A 46 9.46 1.35 -1.55
N SER A 47 8.41 1.62 -2.35
CA SER A 47 8.52 1.69 -3.81
C SER A 47 9.55 2.73 -4.23
N LEU A 48 9.53 3.94 -3.65
CA LEU A 48 10.47 5.00 -3.98
C LEU A 48 11.92 4.67 -3.57
N ASP A 49 12.14 4.13 -2.37
CA ASP A 49 13.46 3.70 -1.90
C ASP A 49 14.03 2.57 -2.76
N SER A 50 13.19 1.68 -3.31
CA SER A 50 13.62 0.64 -4.25
C SER A 50 14.06 1.16 -5.63
N MET A 51 13.64 2.37 -6.00
CA MET A 51 13.92 3.01 -7.29
C MET A 51 15.03 4.06 -7.22
N ARG A 52 15.33 4.60 -6.02
CA ARG A 52 16.34 5.65 -5.83
C ARG A 52 17.75 5.06 -5.88
N VAL A 53 18.65 5.72 -6.60
CA VAL A 53 20.10 5.50 -6.50
C VAL A 53 20.77 6.62 -5.69
N ASP A 54 21.94 6.35 -5.09
CA ASP A 54 22.71 7.39 -4.41
C ASP A 54 23.19 8.47 -5.40
N GLY A 55 22.90 9.73 -5.07
CA GLY A 55 23.25 10.89 -5.90
C GLY A 55 22.10 11.37 -6.82
N PRO A 56 22.42 11.96 -7.98
CA PRO A 56 21.40 12.53 -8.88
C PRO A 56 20.47 11.46 -9.47
N ASN A 57 19.17 11.64 -9.27
CA ASN A 57 18.12 10.82 -9.87
C ASN A 57 17.40 11.62 -10.95
N VAL A 58 16.94 10.96 -12.01
CA VAL A 58 16.20 11.60 -13.11
C VAL A 58 14.78 11.03 -13.16
N PHE A 59 13.80 11.90 -12.92
CA PHE A 59 12.39 11.59 -13.14
C PHE A 59 11.98 12.06 -14.55
N GLY A 60 11.30 11.20 -15.30
CA GLY A 60 10.82 11.48 -16.65
C GLY A 60 9.36 11.09 -16.80
N VAL A 61 8.58 11.94 -17.48
CA VAL A 61 7.19 11.67 -17.85
C VAL A 61 7.10 11.63 -19.37
N GLN A 62 6.45 10.59 -19.90
CA GLN A 62 6.25 10.38 -21.33
C GLN A 62 4.75 10.46 -21.62
N LEU A 63 4.35 11.41 -22.47
CA LEU A 63 2.96 11.58 -22.89
C LEU A 63 2.78 10.95 -24.28
N HIS A 64 1.76 10.11 -24.41
CA HIS A 64 1.43 9.41 -25.64
C HIS A 64 0.06 9.86 -26.16
N ASN A 65 -0.10 9.85 -27.48
CA ASN A 65 -1.40 10.08 -28.10
C ASN A 65 -2.21 8.76 -28.16
N VAL A 66 -3.53 8.82 -28.01
CA VAL A 66 -4.44 7.68 -28.19
C VAL A 66 -4.52 7.17 -29.63
N SER A 67 -4.27 8.02 -30.63
CA SER A 67 -4.25 7.60 -32.03
C SER A 67 -3.46 8.53 -32.94
N ILE A 68 -3.05 8.02 -34.11
CA ILE A 68 -2.46 8.84 -35.19
C ILE A 68 -3.40 9.92 -35.76
N SER A 69 -4.64 9.99 -35.29
CA SER A 69 -5.70 10.90 -35.74
C SER A 69 -6.19 11.89 -34.69
N SER A 70 -5.74 11.82 -33.42
CA SER A 70 -6.03 12.90 -32.47
C SER A 70 -5.15 14.12 -32.79
N SER A 71 -5.72 15.29 -32.58
CA SER A 71 -5.10 16.59 -32.86
C SER A 71 -4.49 17.26 -31.63
N ASP A 72 -4.74 16.70 -30.45
CA ASP A 72 -4.39 17.21 -29.13
C ASP A 72 -3.34 16.31 -28.46
N LEU A 73 -2.31 16.94 -27.93
CA LEU A 73 -1.31 16.30 -27.08
C LEU A 73 -0.80 17.36 -26.10
N SER A 74 -1.52 17.52 -24.99
CA SER A 74 -1.18 18.47 -23.94
C SER A 74 -1.29 17.80 -22.58
N GLY A 75 -0.41 18.17 -21.65
CA GLY A 75 -0.40 17.61 -20.30
C GLY A 75 0.30 18.55 -19.34
N ASN A 76 -0.33 18.78 -18.18
CA ASN A 76 0.25 19.52 -17.07
C ASN A 76 0.61 18.51 -15.98
N PHE A 77 1.89 18.37 -15.69
CA PHE A 77 2.41 17.43 -14.69
C PHE A 77 2.84 18.17 -13.43
N TYR A 78 2.50 17.58 -12.28
CA TYR A 78 2.87 18.10 -10.97
C TYR A 78 3.58 16.99 -10.20
N LEU A 79 4.75 17.33 -9.63
CA LEU A 79 5.51 16.41 -8.78
C LEU A 79 5.51 16.98 -7.36
N THR A 80 4.97 16.22 -6.40
CA THR A 80 4.91 16.60 -5.00
C THR A 80 5.59 15.54 -4.12
N PHE A 81 6.50 15.99 -3.27
CA PHE A 81 7.28 15.18 -2.34
C PHE A 81 7.53 15.96 -1.06
N GLY A 82 7.64 15.23 0.05
CA GLY A 82 8.23 15.76 1.27
C GLY A 82 9.76 15.69 1.17
N ILE A 83 10.43 16.67 1.77
CA ILE A 83 11.88 16.70 1.98
C ILE A 83 12.15 16.58 3.49
N SER A 84 13.32 16.05 3.84
CA SER A 84 13.76 15.90 5.23
C SER A 84 14.65 17.06 5.71
N ASP A 85 14.78 18.13 4.91
CA ASP A 85 15.50 19.35 5.24
C ASP A 85 14.64 20.60 5.06
N ASP A 86 15.13 21.75 5.54
CA ASP A 86 14.44 23.05 5.47
C ASP A 86 14.64 23.76 4.12
N SER A 87 14.96 23.05 3.03
CA SER A 87 15.25 23.69 1.74
C SER A 87 13.99 24.23 1.05
N GLN A 88 14.05 25.48 0.58
CA GLN A 88 12.88 26.20 0.03
C GLN A 88 12.97 26.40 -1.49
N PHE A 89 13.38 25.37 -2.24
CA PHE A 89 13.46 25.42 -3.71
C PHE A 89 12.10 25.25 -4.42
N TYR A 90 10.99 25.27 -3.66
CA TYR A 90 9.67 24.83 -4.10
C TYR A 90 8.60 25.87 -3.76
N SER A 91 7.52 25.88 -4.54
CA SER A 91 6.31 26.65 -4.22
C SER A 91 5.45 25.92 -3.19
N GLU A 92 4.60 26.67 -2.48
CA GLU A 92 3.51 26.08 -1.70
C GLU A 92 2.69 25.09 -2.54
N PRO A 93 2.20 23.98 -1.97
CA PRO A 93 1.35 23.04 -2.67
C PRO A 93 0.08 23.72 -3.22
N PRO A 94 -0.37 23.38 -4.45
CA PRO A 94 -1.62 23.92 -4.99
C PRO A 94 -2.83 23.64 -4.09
N SER A 95 -3.88 24.46 -4.16
CA SER A 95 -5.07 24.32 -3.30
C SER A 95 -5.86 23.02 -3.49
N TRP A 96 -5.57 22.27 -4.55
CA TRP A 96 -6.14 20.95 -4.83
C TRP A 96 -5.22 19.78 -4.43
N PHE A 97 -4.00 20.05 -3.95
CA PHE A 97 -3.09 19.02 -3.48
C PHE A 97 -3.65 18.35 -2.23
N GLN A 98 -3.71 17.02 -2.25
CA GLN A 98 -4.01 16.22 -1.08
C GLN A 98 -2.70 15.64 -0.52
N ALA A 99 -2.43 15.90 0.75
CA ALA A 99 -1.29 15.25 1.41
C ALA A 99 -1.55 13.73 1.49
N PRO A 100 -0.55 12.87 1.20
CA PRO A 100 -0.68 11.43 1.38
C PRO A 100 -1.11 11.11 2.81
N VAL A 101 -2.07 10.20 2.98
CA VAL A 101 -2.49 9.74 4.30
C VAL A 101 -1.39 8.84 4.87
N ILE A 102 -0.62 9.36 5.81
CA ILE A 102 0.41 8.61 6.53
C ILE A 102 -0.25 7.91 7.72
N TYR A 103 -0.38 6.59 7.64
CA TYR A 103 -0.93 5.75 8.72
C TYR A 103 0.12 5.46 9.82
N GLU A 104 0.80 6.50 10.33
CA GLU A 104 1.73 6.35 11.45
C GLU A 104 1.02 6.14 12.80
N GLN A 105 -0.28 6.48 12.88
CA GLN A 105 -1.05 6.48 14.12
C GLN A 105 -2.48 5.93 13.93
N SER A 106 -3.01 5.26 14.96
CA SER A 106 -4.33 4.63 14.96
C SER A 106 -4.98 4.65 16.34
N HIS A 107 -6.31 4.75 16.41
CA HIS A 107 -7.10 4.51 17.63
C HIS A 107 -7.62 3.07 17.74
N LEU A 108 -7.31 2.23 16.75
CA LEU A 108 -7.51 0.79 16.76
C LEU A 108 -6.14 0.09 16.92
N PRO A 109 -6.08 -1.15 17.43
CA PRO A 109 -4.85 -1.93 17.51
C PRO A 109 -4.13 -1.99 16.16
N LEU A 110 -2.80 -1.94 16.20
CA LEU A 110 -1.94 -2.10 15.03
C LEU A 110 -1.37 -3.53 15.06
N ILE A 111 -1.62 -4.28 13.99
CA ILE A 111 -1.03 -5.61 13.76
C ILE A 111 -0.02 -5.46 12.62
N MET A 112 1.23 -5.79 12.89
CA MET A 112 2.33 -5.75 11.92
C MET A 112 2.87 -7.16 11.71
N ILE A 113 3.06 -7.54 10.45
CA ILE A 113 3.49 -8.88 10.06
C ILE A 113 4.69 -8.76 9.12
N ASP A 114 5.80 -9.40 9.48
CA ASP A 114 6.98 -9.53 8.63
C ASP A 114 7.07 -10.96 8.08
N THR A 115 6.96 -11.11 6.76
CA THR A 115 7.13 -12.38 6.04
C THR A 115 8.56 -12.61 5.54
N TYR A 116 9.52 -11.80 6.01
CA TYR A 116 10.91 -11.78 5.57
C TYR A 116 11.06 -11.56 4.05
N GLY A 117 10.11 -10.83 3.46
CA GLY A 117 10.04 -10.56 2.02
C GLY A 117 9.40 -11.65 1.16
N ALA A 118 8.81 -12.69 1.76
CA ALA A 118 8.07 -13.72 1.02
C ALA A 118 6.63 -13.28 0.69
N ASP A 119 6.16 -13.57 -0.53
CA ASP A 119 4.75 -13.45 -0.91
C ASP A 119 3.92 -14.53 -0.16
N ILE A 120 2.75 -14.16 0.40
CA ILE A 120 1.90 -15.07 1.17
C ILE A 120 1.04 -15.95 0.22
N PRO A 121 1.19 -17.29 0.23
CA PRO A 121 0.46 -18.20 -0.67
C PRO A 121 -0.97 -18.52 -0.20
N ASP A 122 -1.70 -19.33 -0.98
CA ASP A 122 -2.94 -20.01 -0.53
C ASP A 122 -2.60 -21.15 0.46
N GLU A 123 -1.79 -22.11 0.01
CA GLU A 123 -1.26 -23.20 0.83
C GLU A 123 0.14 -23.55 0.29
N PRO A 124 1.12 -23.97 1.12
CA PRO A 124 1.08 -24.09 2.59
C PRO A 124 1.34 -22.76 3.31
N ARG A 125 0.99 -22.69 4.61
CA ARG A 125 1.41 -21.59 5.49
C ARG A 125 2.94 -21.39 5.45
N ILE A 126 3.37 -20.13 5.45
CA ILE A 126 4.78 -19.74 5.54
C ILE A 126 5.10 -19.18 6.94
N PRO A 127 6.33 -19.33 7.45
CA PRO A 127 6.74 -18.69 8.69
C PRO A 127 6.81 -17.17 8.53
N ALA A 128 6.40 -16.44 9.57
CA ALA A 128 6.46 -14.99 9.65
C ALA A 128 6.68 -14.55 11.12
N TYR A 129 6.86 -13.26 11.34
CA TYR A 129 6.85 -12.64 12.66
C TYR A 129 5.65 -11.71 12.78
N MET A 130 5.05 -11.60 13.97
CA MET A 130 3.94 -10.70 14.23
C MET A 130 4.18 -9.88 15.49
N GLY A 131 3.96 -8.57 15.36
CA GLY A 131 3.92 -7.61 16.47
C GLY A 131 2.55 -6.95 16.56
N ILE A 132 2.03 -6.80 17.78
CA ILE A 132 0.77 -6.10 18.06
C ILE A 132 0.98 -4.95 19.06
N ILE A 133 0.48 -3.77 18.69
CA ILE A 133 0.46 -2.56 19.51
C ILE A 133 -1.01 -2.21 19.83
N SER A 134 -1.35 -2.30 21.12
CA SER A 134 -2.68 -2.03 21.67
C SER A 134 -2.58 -1.25 23.00
N ASN A 135 -2.35 0.05 22.91
CA ASN A 135 -2.27 0.95 24.07
C ASN A 135 -3.68 1.22 24.65
N GLU A 136 -3.95 0.75 25.87
CA GLU A 136 -5.24 0.98 26.58
C GLU A 136 -5.66 2.46 26.69
N SER A 137 -4.70 3.38 26.63
CA SER A 137 -4.85 4.78 27.05
C SER A 137 -4.93 5.81 25.92
N GLY A 138 -4.90 5.41 24.64
CA GLY A 138 -5.05 6.37 23.55
C GLY A 138 -4.63 5.85 22.16
N THR A 139 -3.87 6.69 21.45
CA THR A 139 -3.44 6.46 20.07
C THR A 139 -2.21 5.55 20.03
N ASN A 140 -2.27 4.48 19.23
CA ASN A 140 -1.14 3.62 18.88
C ASN A 140 -0.27 4.29 17.81
N ASN A 141 1.05 4.18 17.90
CA ASN A 141 1.98 4.58 16.83
C ASN A 141 2.73 3.36 16.27
N VAL A 142 2.99 3.33 14.96
CA VAL A 142 3.78 2.26 14.30
C VAL A 142 5.24 2.15 14.80
N LYS A 143 5.72 3.14 15.54
CA LYS A 143 7.07 3.19 16.16
C LYS A 143 7.07 2.82 17.64
N ASP A 144 5.92 2.53 18.25
CA ASP A 144 5.86 2.06 19.64
C ASP A 144 6.38 0.61 19.74
N ASN A 145 6.81 0.22 20.93
CA ASN A 145 7.14 -1.19 21.20
C ASN A 145 5.86 -2.04 21.18
N PHE A 146 5.97 -3.28 20.72
CA PHE A 146 4.86 -4.24 20.77
C PHE A 146 4.56 -4.57 22.24
N ASN A 147 3.27 -4.71 22.57
CA ASN A 147 2.81 -4.82 23.96
C ASN A 147 1.68 -5.82 24.19
N ASP A 148 0.98 -6.24 23.14
CA ASP A 148 -0.07 -7.26 23.19
C ASP A 148 0.45 -8.63 22.70
N TYR A 149 1.23 -8.63 21.60
CA TYR A 149 1.94 -9.81 21.11
C TYR A 149 3.25 -9.43 20.41
N ASP A 150 4.27 -10.26 20.59
CA ASP A 150 5.60 -10.12 19.98
C ASP A 150 6.19 -11.53 19.78
N GLY A 151 6.04 -12.11 18.59
CA GLY A 151 6.38 -13.53 18.41
C GLY A 151 6.20 -14.11 17.01
N HIS A 152 6.59 -15.38 16.89
CA HIS A 152 6.50 -16.13 15.64
C HIS A 152 5.05 -16.53 15.31
N ILE A 153 4.75 -16.54 14.01
CA ILE A 153 3.49 -17.05 13.46
C ILE A 153 3.77 -17.87 12.20
N THR A 154 2.78 -18.65 11.76
CA THR A 154 2.69 -19.11 10.36
C THR A 154 1.46 -18.48 9.70
N ILE A 155 1.53 -18.12 8.42
CA ILE A 155 0.47 -17.36 7.73
C ILE A 155 0.21 -17.84 6.30
N GLU A 156 -1.06 -17.77 5.88
CA GLU A 156 -1.50 -17.95 4.49
C GLU A 156 -2.72 -17.08 4.16
N ARG A 157 -3.09 -17.01 2.88
CA ARG A 157 -4.36 -16.42 2.39
C ARG A 157 -5.54 -17.31 2.74
N ARG A 158 -6.74 -16.74 2.91
CA ARG A 158 -7.93 -17.48 3.36
C ARG A 158 -9.11 -17.42 2.38
N GLY A 159 -9.82 -18.54 2.26
CA GLY A 159 -11.09 -18.63 1.53
C GLY A 159 -10.87 -19.09 0.09
N ASN A 160 -11.77 -18.75 -0.83
CA ASN A 160 -11.72 -19.27 -2.20
C ASN A 160 -11.80 -18.14 -3.24
N SER A 161 -13.00 -17.67 -3.59
CA SER A 161 -13.17 -16.47 -4.41
C SER A 161 -12.67 -15.21 -3.72
N SER A 162 -12.73 -15.16 -2.38
CA SER A 162 -12.32 -14.00 -1.57
C SER A 162 -10.82 -13.69 -1.58
N GLN A 163 -9.97 -14.65 -1.97
CA GLN A 163 -8.51 -14.45 -2.04
C GLN A 163 -8.08 -13.55 -3.21
N TRP A 164 -8.98 -13.31 -4.17
CA TRP A 164 -8.72 -12.53 -5.38
C TRP A 164 -9.28 -11.09 -5.29
N ASN A 165 -9.71 -10.67 -4.09
CA ASN A 165 -10.05 -9.28 -3.82
C ASN A 165 -8.79 -8.47 -3.47
N ASP A 166 -8.74 -7.20 -3.83
CA ASP A 166 -7.62 -6.29 -3.53
C ASP A 166 -7.23 -6.30 -2.04
N LYS A 167 -8.23 -6.36 -1.14
CA LYS A 167 -8.02 -6.64 0.28
C LYS A 167 -8.17 -8.15 0.55
N THR A 168 -7.07 -8.87 0.38
CA THR A 168 -6.96 -10.30 0.67
C THR A 168 -7.17 -10.60 2.17
N PRO A 169 -8.04 -11.56 2.55
CA PRO A 169 -8.11 -12.06 3.92
C PRO A 169 -7.05 -13.14 4.19
N TYR A 170 -6.59 -13.26 5.43
CA TYR A 170 -5.55 -14.21 5.84
C TYR A 170 -6.02 -15.08 7.02
N ARG A 171 -5.39 -16.25 7.18
CA ARG A 171 -5.38 -17.00 8.46
C ARG A 171 -3.94 -17.11 8.94
N PHE A 172 -3.72 -17.05 10.25
CA PHE A 172 -2.41 -17.25 10.85
C PHE A 172 -2.52 -18.13 12.09
N GLU A 173 -1.45 -18.86 12.39
CA GLU A 173 -1.29 -19.59 13.64
C GLU A 173 -0.13 -19.03 14.45
N THR A 174 -0.31 -18.85 15.75
CA THR A 174 0.76 -18.48 16.70
C THR A 174 1.57 -19.72 17.08
N VAL A 175 2.90 -19.62 17.05
CA VAL A 175 3.81 -20.75 17.25
C VAL A 175 4.95 -20.41 18.21
N ASP A 176 5.53 -21.44 18.83
CA ASP A 176 6.69 -21.31 19.70
C ASP A 176 8.03 -21.27 18.93
N GLU A 177 9.16 -21.24 19.64
CA GLU A 177 10.51 -21.26 19.03
C GLU A 177 10.82 -22.54 18.24
N ASN A 178 10.06 -23.62 18.45
CA ASN A 178 10.18 -24.90 17.75
C ASN A 178 9.25 -24.99 16.52
N GLY A 179 8.31 -24.05 16.37
CA GLY A 179 7.27 -24.06 15.34
C GLY A 179 6.03 -24.87 15.72
N GLU A 180 5.87 -25.26 16.99
CA GLU A 180 4.69 -25.95 17.52
C GLU A 180 3.61 -24.94 17.92
N ASN A 181 2.34 -25.36 17.96
CA ASN A 181 1.20 -24.48 18.30
C ASN A 181 1.39 -23.83 19.68
N ASN A 182 1.22 -22.50 19.73
CA ASN A 182 1.33 -21.71 20.94
C ASN A 182 0.03 -20.93 21.18
N ASN A 183 -0.83 -21.43 22.07
CA ASN A 183 -2.06 -20.74 22.46
C ASN A 183 -1.70 -19.47 23.25
N VAL A 184 -2.22 -18.32 22.81
CA VAL A 184 -1.94 -17.03 23.44
C VAL A 184 -3.22 -16.18 23.49
N GLU A 185 -3.34 -15.34 24.53
CA GLU A 185 -4.38 -14.32 24.60
C GLU A 185 -3.99 -13.17 23.66
N LEU A 186 -4.83 -12.83 22.68
CA LEU A 186 -4.61 -11.69 21.77
C LEU A 186 -5.73 -10.67 21.96
N LEU A 187 -5.40 -9.39 22.19
CA LEU A 187 -6.36 -8.29 22.30
C LEU A 187 -7.51 -8.53 23.31
N GLY A 188 -7.26 -9.29 24.38
CA GLY A 188 -8.27 -9.69 25.38
C GLY A 188 -9.27 -10.76 24.90
N MET A 189 -8.99 -11.44 23.79
CA MET A 189 -9.74 -12.61 23.31
C MET A 189 -9.14 -13.90 23.93
N PRO A 190 -9.94 -14.95 24.19
CA PRO A 190 -9.48 -16.18 24.84
C PRO A 190 -8.24 -16.81 24.19
N GLU A 191 -7.40 -17.47 25.01
CA GLU A 191 -6.18 -18.17 24.58
C GLU A 191 -6.45 -19.21 23.49
N GLU A 192 -6.06 -18.87 22.26
CA GLU A 192 -6.19 -19.73 21.07
C GLU A 192 -4.93 -19.60 20.20
N ASN A 193 -4.77 -20.52 19.25
CA ASN A 193 -3.63 -20.50 18.33
C ASN A 193 -3.97 -20.33 16.84
N ASP A 194 -5.23 -20.42 16.40
CA ASP A 194 -5.63 -20.24 14.98
C ASP A 194 -6.54 -19.01 14.84
N TRP A 195 -6.08 -18.02 14.08
CA TRP A 195 -6.64 -16.68 14.03
C TRP A 195 -6.89 -16.23 12.59
N VAL A 196 -7.90 -15.38 12.38
CA VAL A 196 -8.33 -14.93 11.04
C VAL A 196 -8.34 -13.42 10.92
N LEU A 197 -7.50 -12.90 10.02
CA LEU A 197 -7.57 -11.51 9.56
C LEU A 197 -8.63 -11.40 8.48
N TYR A 198 -9.88 -11.16 8.91
CA TYR A 198 -11.03 -11.12 8.02
C TYR A 198 -11.11 -9.80 7.23
N ALA A 199 -11.18 -9.90 5.91
CA ALA A 199 -11.32 -8.79 4.99
C ALA A 199 -12.64 -8.91 4.20
N PRO A 200 -13.76 -8.38 4.71
CA PRO A 200 -15.06 -8.46 4.03
C PRO A 200 -15.19 -7.44 2.90
N TRP A 201 -14.45 -7.64 1.80
CA TRP A 201 -14.42 -6.75 0.63
C TRP A 201 -15.82 -6.37 0.10
N GLN A 202 -16.77 -7.32 0.13
CA GLN A 202 -18.14 -7.10 -0.34
C GLN A 202 -19.05 -6.38 0.69
N ASP A 203 -18.71 -6.43 1.99
CA ASP A 203 -19.47 -5.70 3.00
C ASP A 203 -18.92 -4.29 3.21
N LYS A 204 -19.49 -3.33 2.49
CA LYS A 204 -19.17 -1.90 2.64
C LYS A 204 -19.42 -1.33 4.05
N THR A 205 -20.08 -2.08 4.95
CA THR A 205 -20.28 -1.68 6.35
C THR A 205 -19.29 -2.31 7.34
N MET A 206 -18.48 -3.29 6.90
CA MET A 206 -17.42 -3.95 7.67
C MET A 206 -17.84 -4.60 9.01
N ILE A 207 -19.14 -4.69 9.32
CA ILE A 207 -19.68 -5.06 10.65
C ILE A 207 -20.80 -6.11 10.56
N ARG A 208 -21.22 -6.58 9.37
CA ARG A 208 -22.35 -7.54 9.27
C ARG A 208 -22.03 -8.98 9.67
N ASN A 209 -20.75 -9.32 9.77
CA ASN A 209 -20.28 -10.65 10.13
C ASN A 209 -19.42 -10.52 11.38
N VAL A 210 -20.01 -10.83 12.53
CA VAL A 210 -19.46 -10.75 13.90
C VAL A 210 -19.72 -12.08 14.58
#